data_AF-A0A2V7ZA31-F1
#
_entry.id   AF-A0A2V7ZA31-F1
#
_cell.length_a   1.000
_cell.length_b   1.000
_cell.length_c   1.000
_cell.angle_alpha   90.00
_cell.angle_beta   90.00
_cell.angle_gamma   90.00
#
_symmetry.space_group_name_H-M   'P 1'
#
loop_
_entity.id
_entity.type
_entity.pdbx_description
1 polymer ?
#
loop_
_entity_poly.entity_id
_entity_poly.type
_entity_poly.pdbx_seq_one_letter_code
_entity_poly.pdbx_strand_id
1 'polypeptide(L)'
;MTEEDSNSVTEPVPGLTNARALTLDRVAIRTRESGVTLSGWRLSIASEQGEGTIVRVDAAPGEEWYRGEGIFLGWTPERLGQAYEALRPRTGEATFQLQQLG
;
A
#
# COMPACT_ATOMS: atom_id res chain seq x y z
N MET A 1 17.23 37.92 -10.93
CA MET A 1 15.77 37.82 -11.14
C MET A 1 15.43 36.38 -10.86
N THR A 2 14.89 36.19 -9.66
CA THR A 2 14.42 34.98 -8.97
C THR A 2 14.82 33.62 -9.54
N GLU A 3 15.74 32.96 -8.83
CA GLU A 3 15.92 31.51 -8.81
C GLU A 3 14.63 30.87 -8.25
N GLU A 4 13.79 30.32 -9.12
CA GLU A 4 12.72 29.41 -8.71
C GLU A 4 13.36 28.06 -8.40
N ASP A 5 13.85 27.92 -7.16
CA ASP A 5 14.11 26.63 -6.53
C ASP A 5 12.79 25.86 -6.47
N SER A 6 12.50 25.14 -7.55
CA SER A 6 11.50 24.08 -7.58
C SER A 6 11.98 22.98 -6.65
N ASN A 7 11.74 23.16 -5.35
CA ASN A 7 11.86 22.11 -4.35
C ASN A 7 10.87 21.00 -4.76
N SER A 8 11.32 20.14 -5.66
CA SER A 8 10.54 19.03 -6.18
C SER A 8 10.47 18.03 -5.05
N VAL A 9 9.45 18.17 -4.20
CA VAL A 9 9.11 17.16 -3.22
C VAL A 9 8.81 15.91 -4.05
N THR A 10 9.77 14.99 -4.13
CA THR A 10 9.60 13.73 -4.85
C THR A 10 8.52 12.95 -4.13
N GLU A 11 7.28 13.06 -4.61
CA GLU A 11 6.17 12.30 -4.09
C GLU A 11 6.51 10.81 -4.20
N PRO A 12 6.33 10.02 -3.13
CA PRO A 12 6.68 8.60 -3.13
C PRO A 12 5.88 7.81 -4.16
N VAL A 13 4.71 8.33 -4.54
CA VAL A 13 3.83 7.76 -5.56
C VAL A 13 3.46 8.82 -6.60
N PRO A 14 3.87 8.66 -7.87
CA PRO A 14 3.55 9.62 -8.92
C PRO A 14 2.03 9.85 -9.07
N GLY A 15 1.64 11.12 -9.00
CA GLY A 15 0.25 11.57 -9.14
C GLY A 15 -0.56 11.58 -7.84
N LEU A 16 0.05 11.26 -6.71
CA LEU A 16 -0.53 11.50 -5.39
C LEU A 16 0.29 12.57 -4.66
N THR A 17 -0.37 13.37 -3.83
CA THR A 17 0.26 14.40 -3.00
C THR A 17 0.09 14.06 -1.54
N ASN A 18 1.18 14.10 -0.77
CA ASN A 18 1.19 13.77 0.66
C ASN A 18 0.61 12.38 0.97
N ALA A 19 0.84 11.41 0.07
CA ALA A 19 0.35 10.05 0.24
C ALA A 19 1.02 9.37 1.44
N ARG A 20 0.22 8.79 2.33
CA ARG A 20 0.70 8.09 3.53
C ARG A 20 -0.14 6.85 3.85
N ALA A 21 0.54 5.81 4.33
CA ALA A 21 -0.13 4.63 4.88
C ALA A 21 -0.84 4.98 6.19
N LEU A 22 -2.05 4.46 6.34
CA LEU A 22 -2.86 4.54 7.56
C LEU A 22 -2.79 3.24 8.35
N THR A 23 -3.03 2.11 7.68
CA THR A 23 -2.97 0.77 8.27
C THR A 23 -2.39 -0.24 7.29
N LEU A 24 -1.78 -1.30 7.83
CA LEU A 24 -1.35 -2.47 7.07
C LEU A 24 -1.85 -3.73 7.79
N ASP A 25 -2.93 -4.32 7.28
CA ASP A 25 -3.65 -5.40 7.95
C ASP A 25 -3.56 -6.71 7.17
N ARG A 26 -3.32 -7.83 7.86
CA ARG A 26 -3.43 -9.16 7.24
C ARG A 26 -4.92 -9.48 7.03
N VAL A 27 -5.29 -9.90 5.82
CA VAL A 27 -6.68 -10.17 5.46
C VAL A 27 -6.85 -11.53 4.78
N ALA A 28 -8.00 -12.16 5.03
CA ALA A 28 -8.46 -13.34 4.30
C ALA A 28 -9.23 -12.89 3.05
N ILE A 29 -8.93 -13.50 1.90
CA ILE A 29 -9.46 -13.10 0.60
C ILE A 29 -10.13 -14.30 -0.04
N ARG A 30 -11.45 -14.20 -0.21
CA ARG A 30 -12.25 -15.21 -0.89
C ARG A 30 -12.45 -14.78 -2.33
N THR A 31 -11.86 -15.52 -3.27
CA THR A 31 -12.15 -15.35 -4.69
C THR A 31 -13.39 -16.18 -5.03
N ARG A 32 -14.29 -15.65 -5.86
CA ARG A 32 -15.52 -16.36 -6.29
C ARG A 32 -15.23 -17.63 -7.08
N GLU A 33 -14.06 -17.66 -7.72
CA GLU A 33 -13.67 -18.63 -8.74
C GLU A 33 -12.75 -19.73 -8.19
N SER A 34 -12.29 -19.61 -6.94
CA SER A 34 -11.51 -20.64 -6.26
C SER A 34 -12.21 -21.03 -4.96
N GLY A 35 -12.43 -22.33 -4.73
CA GLY A 35 -12.98 -22.82 -3.46
C GLY A 35 -12.04 -22.65 -2.25
N VAL A 36 -10.96 -21.87 -2.39
CA VAL A 36 -9.92 -21.66 -1.38
C VAL A 36 -9.94 -20.22 -0.88
N THR A 37 -9.68 -20.04 0.41
CA THR A 37 -9.46 -18.71 0.99
C THR A 37 -7.97 -18.39 0.88
N LEU A 38 -7.65 -17.38 0.07
CA LEU A 38 -6.30 -16.84 -0.03
C LEU A 38 -6.02 -15.91 1.14
N SER A 39 -4.76 -15.63 1.37
CA SER A 39 -4.33 -14.60 2.32
C SER A 39 -3.72 -13.44 1.57
N GLY A 40 -3.78 -12.26 2.17
CA GLY A 40 -3.18 -11.06 1.60
C GLY A 40 -2.96 -9.99 2.64
N TRP A 41 -2.54 -8.83 2.18
CA TRP A 41 -2.33 -7.65 3.01
C TRP A 41 -3.12 -6.48 2.43
N ARG A 42 -3.83 -5.77 3.31
CA ARG A 42 -4.56 -4.56 2.98
C ARG A 42 -3.77 -3.36 3.47
N LEU A 43 -3.42 -2.47 2.55
CA LEU A 43 -2.80 -1.18 2.85
C LEU A 43 -3.82 -0.06 2.64
N SER A 44 -4.26 0.56 3.72
CA SER A 44 -5.15 1.72 3.69
C SER A 44 -4.31 2.99 3.55
N ILE A 45 -4.66 3.90 2.65
CA ILE A 45 -3.84 5.06 2.28
C ILE A 45 -4.72 6.32 2.22
N ALA A 46 -4.19 7.44 2.72
CA ALA A 46 -4.75 8.77 2.49
C ALA A 46 -3.78 9.62 1.67
N SER A 47 -4.32 10.45 0.79
CA SER A 47 -3.63 11.53 0.09
C SER A 47 -4.54 12.75 -0.06
N GLU A 48 -4.04 13.85 -0.62
CA GLU A 48 -4.89 15.03 -0.91
C GLU A 48 -5.94 14.77 -1.99
N GLN A 49 -5.74 13.76 -2.83
CA GLN A 49 -6.69 13.31 -3.84
C GLN A 49 -7.81 12.43 -3.26
N GLY A 50 -7.70 12.04 -1.98
CA GLY A 50 -8.69 11.24 -1.27
C GLY A 50 -8.10 10.00 -0.60
N GLU A 51 -8.99 9.11 -0.17
CA GLU A 51 -8.61 7.84 0.45
C GLU A 51 -8.73 6.68 -0.54
N GLY A 52 -7.88 5.67 -0.33
CA GLY A 52 -7.87 4.46 -1.14
C GLY A 52 -7.27 3.29 -0.39
N THR A 53 -7.43 2.13 -0.98
CA THR A 53 -6.87 0.89 -0.47
C THR A 53 -6.18 0.14 -1.58
N ILE A 54 -5.02 -0.43 -1.29
CA ILE A 54 -4.37 -1.42 -2.15
C ILE A 54 -4.32 -2.73 -1.38
N VAL A 55 -4.85 -3.79 -1.99
CA VAL A 55 -4.78 -5.16 -1.46
C VAL A 55 -3.77 -5.94 -2.27
N ARG A 56 -2.72 -6.44 -1.62
CA ARG A 56 -1.80 -7.44 -2.18
C ARG A 56 -2.31 -8.83 -1.82
N VAL A 57 -2.50 -9.69 -2.81
CA VAL A 57 -3.00 -11.06 -2.62
C VAL A 57 -1.89 -12.05 -2.88
N ASP A 58 -1.63 -12.92 -1.92
CA ASP A 58 -0.66 -14.00 -2.08
C ASP A 58 -1.38 -15.19 -2.76
N ALA A 59 -1.25 -15.32 -4.09
CA ALA A 59 -1.99 -16.31 -4.88
C ALA A 59 -1.31 -17.70 -4.87
N ALA A 60 0.01 -17.70 -5.02
CA ALA A 60 0.88 -18.87 -4.93
C ALA A 60 2.30 -18.42 -4.51
N PRO A 61 3.22 -19.33 -4.14
CA PRO A 61 4.60 -18.95 -3.82
C PRO A 61 5.27 -18.21 -4.98
N GLY A 62 5.58 -16.93 -4.79
CA GLY A 62 6.16 -16.06 -5.82
C GLY A 62 5.16 -15.46 -6.81
N GLU A 63 3.85 -15.71 -6.65
CA GLU A 63 2.78 -15.12 -7.45
C GLU A 63 1.88 -14.27 -6.57
N GLU A 64 1.90 -12.97 -6.83
CA GLU A 64 1.08 -11.98 -6.17
C GLU A 64 0.38 -11.08 -7.18
N TRP A 65 -0.81 -10.60 -6.82
CA TRP A 65 -1.52 -9.62 -7.60
C TRP A 65 -2.10 -8.53 -6.69
N TYR A 66 -2.35 -7.38 -7.29
CA TYR A 66 -2.76 -6.18 -6.57
C TYR A 66 -4.15 -5.74 -7.03
N ARG A 67 -4.96 -5.29 -6.07
CA ARG A 67 -6.26 -4.68 -6.33
C ARG A 67 -6.33 -3.32 -5.67
N GLY A 68 -6.72 -2.31 -6.46
CA GLY A 68 -6.96 -0.95 -5.99
C GLY A 68 -8.44 -0.69 -5.72
N GLU A 69 -8.72 0.12 -4.70
CA GLU A 69 -10.02 0.70 -4.37
C GLU A 69 -9.87 2.21 -4.09
N GLY A 70 -10.97 2.97 -4.18
CA GLY A 70 -10.95 4.43 -3.98
C GLY A 70 -10.11 5.15 -5.05
N ILE A 71 -9.18 6.00 -4.63
CA ILE A 71 -8.27 6.75 -5.53
C ILE A 71 -7.40 5.86 -6.44
N PHE A 72 -7.33 4.55 -6.17
CA PHE A 72 -6.58 3.58 -6.96
C PHE A 72 -7.42 2.82 -8.01
N LEU A 73 -8.72 3.12 -8.13
CA LEU A 73 -9.56 2.50 -9.16
C LEU A 73 -9.03 2.83 -10.57
N GLY A 74 -8.92 1.81 -11.42
CA GLY A 74 -8.44 1.94 -12.79
C GLY A 74 -6.91 1.96 -12.95
N TRP A 75 -6.14 1.85 -11.86
CA TRP A 75 -4.69 1.71 -11.95
C TRP A 75 -4.29 0.31 -12.41
N THR A 76 -3.18 0.20 -13.13
CA THR A 76 -2.64 -1.10 -13.56
C THR A 76 -2.01 -1.85 -12.38
N PRO A 77 -1.93 -3.20 -12.44
CA PRO A 77 -1.30 -4.00 -11.40
C PRO A 77 0.13 -3.57 -11.05
N GLU A 78 0.94 -3.20 -12.05
CA GLU A 78 2.32 -2.77 -11.86
C GLU A 78 2.38 -1.46 -11.07
N ARG A 79 1.50 -0.51 -11.39
CA ARG A 79 1.43 0.79 -10.70
C ARG A 79 0.94 0.62 -9.27
N LEU A 80 -0.02 -0.28 -9.05
CA LEU A 80 -0.49 -0.63 -7.70
C LEU A 80 0.64 -1.26 -6.87
N GLY A 81 1.41 -2.19 -7.45
CA GLY A 81 2.56 -2.80 -6.79
C GLY A 81 3.60 -1.77 -6.40
N GLN A 82 3.98 -0.87 -7.31
CA GLN A 82 4.92 0.22 -7.00
C GLN A 82 4.43 1.12 -5.87
N ALA A 83 3.17 1.54 -5.89
CA ALA A 83 2.60 2.39 -4.86
C ALA A 83 2.52 1.67 -3.50
N TYR A 84 2.15 0.39 -3.50
CA TYR A 84 2.12 -0.45 -2.32
C TYR A 84 3.51 -0.57 -1.69
N GLU A 85 4.53 -0.87 -2.49
CA GLU A 85 5.91 -1.01 -2.01
C GLU A 85 6.51 0.31 -1.51
N ALA A 86 6.15 1.43 -2.15
CA ALA A 86 6.60 2.76 -1.76
C ALA A 86 5.99 3.21 -0.42
N LEU A 87 4.73 2.84 -0.14
CA LEU A 87 3.97 3.33 1.00
C LEU A 87 3.91 2.34 2.18
N ARG A 88 4.13 1.04 1.96
CA ARG A 88 4.07 0.06 3.05
C ARG A 88 5.12 0.40 4.13
N PRO A 89 4.77 0.29 5.42
CA PRO A 89 5.76 0.41 6.49
C PRO A 89 6.91 -0.58 6.29
N ARG A 90 8.16 -0.12 6.41
CA ARG A 90 9.33 -1.01 6.38
C ARG A 90 9.42 -1.73 7.73
N THR A 91 9.65 -3.04 7.70
CA THR A 91 9.70 -3.93 8.89
C THR A 91 10.86 -3.64 9.87
N GLY A 92 11.45 -2.45 9.85
CA GLY A 92 12.43 -1.95 10.83
C GLY A 92 11.87 -0.91 11.81
N GLU A 93 10.65 -0.40 11.60
CA GLU A 93 9.95 0.53 12.52
C GLU A 93 8.93 -0.19 13.41
N ALA A 94 9.09 -1.50 13.60
CA ALA A 94 8.47 -2.17 14.73
C ALA A 94 9.24 -1.74 15.99
N THR A 95 8.75 -0.69 16.67
CA THR A 95 9.04 -0.53 18.10
C THR A 95 8.42 -1.73 18.79
N PHE A 96 9.18 -2.83 18.83
CA PHE A 96 8.90 -3.97 19.67
C PHE A 96 9.04 -3.52 21.13
N GLN A 97 8.01 -2.85 21.66
CA GLN A 97 7.79 -2.82 23.10
C GLN A 97 7.26 -4.20 23.48
N LEU A 98 8.17 -5.18 23.49
CA LEU A 98 8.01 -6.39 24.27
C LEU A 98 7.85 -5.93 25.72
N GLN A 99 6.59 -5.80 26.16
CA GLN A 99 6.29 -5.73 27.57
C GLN A 99 6.82 -7.03 28.19
N GLN A 100 7.94 -6.92 28.86
CA GLN A 100 8.52 -7.99 29.65
C GLN A 100 7.52 -8.29 30.77
N LEU A 101 6.80 -9.41 30.66
CA LEU A 101 6.03 -9.96 31.76
C LEU A 101 7.06 -10.40 32.82
N GLY A 102 6.98 -9.77 33.99
CA GLY A 102 7.81 -10.07 35.15
C GLY A 102 7.41 -11.36 35.87
#